data_AF-A0A183H7Y4-F1
#
_entry.id   AF-A0A183H7Y4-F1
#
_cell.length_a   1.000
_cell.length_b   1.000
_cell.length_c   1.000
_cell.angle_alpha   90.00
_cell.angle_beta   90.00
_cell.angle_gamma   90.00
#
_symmetry.space_group_name_H-M   'P 1'
#
loop_
_entity.id
_entity.type
_entity.pdbx_description
1 polymer ?
#
loop_
_entity_poly.entity_id
_entity_poly.type
_entity_poly.pdbx_seq_one_letter_code
_entity_poly.pdbx_strand_id
1 'polypeptide(L)'
;MAFTSHFGISADRRANTEESFAPKNCGHHFVSLLNDDTRYYCNVCENGMRRGMQCDYCGIMVDCTSCLHSISSSFRCKITITSTNGEIVHHWVKVHGNLPPFSVCGVCNEECGDGVGLIDLRCSFCQFTVHSHCRQLVDKRCTMGANWDFIVPPNCVTVRRIGNRRNKQVRI
;
A
#
# COMPACT_ATOMS: atom_id res chain seq x y z
N MET A 1 -34.50 -50.92 -34.28
CA MET A 1 -33.28 -51.69 -34.60
C MET A 1 -32.12 -51.01 -33.91
N ALA A 2 -31.58 -51.64 -32.88
CA ALA A 2 -30.30 -51.26 -32.29
C ALA A 2 -29.18 -51.84 -33.14
N PHE A 3 -28.12 -51.09 -33.41
CA PHE A 3 -26.77 -51.64 -33.46
C PHE A 3 -25.77 -50.60 -32.96
N THR A 4 -25.10 -51.02 -31.90
CA THR A 4 -24.01 -50.41 -31.16
C THR A 4 -22.72 -50.37 -31.96
N SER A 5 -21.84 -49.39 -31.72
CA SER A 5 -20.42 -49.68 -31.59
C SER A 5 -19.77 -48.77 -30.55
N HIS A 6 -19.09 -49.44 -29.61
CA HIS A 6 -18.30 -48.93 -28.50
C HIS A 6 -16.86 -48.66 -28.97
N PHE A 7 -16.24 -47.60 -28.45
CA PHE A 7 -14.83 -47.48 -28.02
C PHE A 7 -14.79 -46.20 -27.16
N GLY A 8 -14.27 -46.07 -25.95
CA GLY A 8 -13.41 -46.90 -25.11
C GLY A 8 -12.57 -45.94 -24.25
N ILE A 9 -12.98 -45.73 -22.99
CA ILE A 9 -12.19 -45.44 -21.76
C ILE A 9 -11.07 -44.38 -21.82
N SER A 10 -11.20 -43.29 -21.03
CA SER A 10 -10.26 -42.94 -19.94
C SER A 10 -10.75 -41.75 -19.11
N ALA A 11 -10.64 -41.91 -17.79
CA ALA A 11 -10.92 -40.87 -16.80
C ALA A 11 -9.78 -39.85 -16.75
N ASP A 12 -10.11 -38.56 -16.60
CA ASP A 12 -9.23 -37.65 -15.87
C ASP A 12 -10.03 -36.60 -15.09
N ARG A 13 -9.51 -36.31 -13.91
CA ARG A 13 -10.07 -35.65 -12.75
C ARG A 13 -9.21 -34.41 -12.53
N ARG A 14 -9.66 -33.20 -12.87
CA ARG A 14 -9.08 -31.89 -12.47
C ARG A 14 -9.95 -30.78 -13.07
N ALA A 15 -10.20 -29.63 -12.47
CA ALA A 15 -9.96 -29.16 -11.13
C ALA A 15 -10.90 -27.95 -10.95
N ASN A 16 -11.49 -27.88 -9.76
CA ASN A 16 -12.20 -26.73 -9.25
C ASN A 16 -11.22 -25.54 -9.22
N THR A 17 -11.49 -24.45 -9.94
CA THR A 17 -10.88 -23.14 -9.67
C THR A 17 -11.97 -22.10 -9.72
N GLU A 18 -12.75 -22.06 -8.63
CA GLU A 18 -13.26 -20.81 -8.11
C GLU A 18 -12.04 -19.92 -7.80
N GLU A 19 -11.50 -19.24 -8.80
CA GLU A 19 -10.65 -18.08 -8.56
C GLU A 19 -11.53 -17.00 -7.93
N SER A 20 -11.59 -17.07 -6.60
CA SER A 20 -12.10 -16.01 -5.75
C SER A 20 -11.40 -14.70 -6.12
N PHE A 21 -12.07 -13.88 -6.92
CA PHE A 21 -11.76 -12.47 -7.09
C PHE A 21 -12.11 -11.77 -5.77
N ALA A 22 -11.26 -11.94 -4.76
CA ALA A 22 -11.29 -11.12 -3.57
C ALA A 22 -11.13 -9.65 -4.04
N PRO A 23 -11.97 -8.71 -3.57
CA PRO A 23 -11.78 -7.31 -3.90
C PRO A 23 -10.36 -6.92 -3.50
N LYS A 24 -9.55 -6.49 -4.48
CA LYS A 24 -8.15 -6.09 -4.29
C LYS A 24 -8.11 -4.86 -3.39
N ASN A 25 -8.22 -5.05 -2.08
CA ASN A 25 -8.06 -3.99 -1.12
C ASN A 25 -6.57 -3.59 -1.14
N CYS A 26 -6.28 -2.46 -1.76
CA CYS A 26 -5.00 -1.76 -1.76
C CYS A 26 -4.46 -1.47 -0.36
N GLY A 27 -5.30 -1.59 0.68
CA GLY A 27 -4.90 -1.58 2.08
C GLY A 27 -4.83 -0.18 2.69
N HIS A 28 -5.42 0.83 2.03
CA HIS A 28 -5.49 2.20 2.53
C HIS A 28 -6.50 2.32 3.68
N HIS A 29 -6.26 3.29 4.57
CA HIS A 29 -7.22 3.75 5.56
C HIS A 29 -7.26 5.28 5.50
N PHE A 30 -8.33 5.81 4.92
CA PHE A 30 -8.47 7.24 4.68
C PHE A 30 -9.26 7.91 5.79
N VAL A 31 -8.74 9.04 6.27
CA VAL A 31 -9.38 9.94 7.23
C VAL A 31 -9.53 11.32 6.61
N SER A 32 -10.57 12.04 7.02
CA SER A 32 -10.82 13.40 6.55
C SER A 32 -9.78 14.37 7.10
N LEU A 33 -9.22 15.21 6.24
CA LEU A 33 -8.44 16.36 6.65
C LEU A 33 -9.38 17.41 7.25
N LEU A 34 -9.21 17.70 8.54
CA LEU A 34 -10.06 18.65 9.27
C LEU A 34 -9.42 20.04 9.40
N ASN A 35 -8.16 20.20 9.00
CA ASN A 35 -7.39 21.43 9.23
C ASN A 35 -7.42 22.35 8.00
N ASP A 36 -8.10 23.49 8.11
CA ASP A 36 -8.48 24.36 6.98
C ASP A 36 -7.46 25.50 6.70
N ASP A 37 -6.43 25.61 7.54
CA ASP A 37 -5.40 26.67 7.52
C ASP A 37 -4.19 26.32 6.63
N THR A 38 -4.04 25.04 6.27
CA THR A 38 -2.96 24.54 5.40
C THR A 38 -3.51 24.14 4.05
N ARG A 39 -2.83 24.57 2.98
CA ARG A 39 -3.14 24.12 1.62
C ARG A 39 -2.39 22.83 1.35
N TYR A 40 -3.12 21.78 1.04
CA TYR A 40 -2.57 20.51 0.57
C TYR A 40 -2.78 20.38 -0.93
N TYR A 41 -2.11 19.42 -1.56
CA TYR A 41 -2.37 19.06 -2.94
C TYR A 41 -2.80 17.61 -3.05
N CYS A 42 -3.67 17.32 -4.01
CA CYS A 42 -4.07 15.95 -4.30
C CYS A 42 -2.94 15.20 -5.00
N ASN A 43 -2.64 13.98 -4.55
CA ASN A 43 -1.64 13.10 -5.14
C ASN A 43 -2.00 12.54 -6.52
N VAL A 44 -3.24 12.72 -6.97
CA VAL A 44 -3.76 12.14 -8.22
C VAL A 44 -3.96 13.20 -9.28
N CYS A 45 -4.69 14.28 -8.95
CA CYS A 45 -4.99 15.36 -9.90
C CYS A 45 -4.09 16.58 -9.73
N GLU A 46 -3.20 16.59 -8.72
CA GLU A 46 -2.25 17.67 -8.43
C GLU A 46 -2.91 19.03 -8.09
N ASN A 47 -4.24 19.08 -7.95
CA ASN A 47 -4.96 20.29 -7.56
C ASN A 47 -4.76 20.62 -6.08
N GLY A 48 -4.66 21.91 -5.79
CA GLY A 48 -4.69 22.42 -4.42
C GLY A 48 -6.06 22.20 -3.78
N MET A 49 -6.05 21.72 -2.54
CA MET A 49 -7.25 21.41 -1.77
C MET A 49 -7.14 21.94 -0.34
N ARG A 50 -8.28 22.42 0.17
CA ARG A 50 -8.45 22.82 1.59
C ARG A 50 -9.09 21.71 2.41
N ARG A 51 -9.88 20.85 1.75
CA ARG A 51 -10.53 19.67 2.31
C ARG A 51 -10.20 18.48 1.43
N GLY A 52 -9.98 17.35 2.06
CA GLY A 52 -9.63 16.11 1.36
C GLY A 52 -9.57 14.95 2.34
N MET A 53 -9.04 13.83 1.86
CA MET A 53 -8.78 12.64 2.67
C MET A 53 -7.31 12.31 2.61
N GLN A 54 -6.75 11.91 3.75
CA GLN A 54 -5.38 11.43 3.87
C GLN A 54 -5.39 9.96 4.31
N CYS A 55 -4.54 9.14 3.72
CA CYS A 55 -4.29 7.80 4.20
C CYS A 55 -3.33 7.84 5.39
N ASP A 56 -3.72 7.35 6.57
CA ASP A 56 -2.87 7.37 7.77
C ASP A 56 -1.63 6.48 7.65
N TYR A 57 -1.66 5.49 6.77
CA TYR A 57 -0.57 4.52 6.62
C TYR A 57 0.52 5.01 5.67
N CYS A 58 0.13 5.47 4.47
CA CYS A 58 1.10 5.90 3.45
C CYS A 58 1.22 7.42 3.30
N GLY A 59 0.30 8.19 3.87
CA GLY A 59 0.29 9.65 3.78
C GLY A 59 -0.23 10.22 2.48
N ILE A 60 -0.74 9.39 1.54
CA ILE A 60 -1.35 9.88 0.30
C ILE A 60 -2.59 10.70 0.62
N MET A 61 -2.71 11.81 -0.07
CA MET A 61 -3.80 12.77 0.04
C MET A 61 -4.62 12.84 -1.27
N VAL A 62 -5.94 12.87 -1.15
CA VAL A 62 -6.88 12.98 -2.28
C VAL A 62 -7.96 14.01 -2.00
N ASP A 63 -8.37 14.74 -3.04
CA ASP A 63 -9.35 15.84 -2.96
C ASP A 63 -10.80 15.40 -3.20
N CYS A 64 -11.01 14.35 -4.02
CA CYS A 64 -12.34 13.93 -4.43
C CYS A 64 -12.47 12.40 -4.57
N THR A 65 -13.71 11.94 -4.69
CA THR A 65 -14.07 10.51 -4.77
C THR A 65 -13.45 9.80 -5.98
N SER A 66 -13.33 10.47 -7.13
CA SER A 66 -12.68 9.89 -8.31
C SER A 66 -11.18 9.65 -8.08
N CYS A 67 -10.48 10.60 -7.46
CA CYS A 67 -9.09 10.45 -7.05
C CYS A 67 -8.93 9.32 -6.02
N LEU A 68 -9.84 9.21 -5.05
CA LEU A 68 -9.87 8.13 -4.07
C LEU A 68 -9.99 6.74 -4.76
N HIS A 69 -10.90 6.59 -5.71
CA HIS A 69 -11.06 5.33 -6.44
C HIS A 69 -9.84 5.02 -7.32
N SER A 70 -9.30 6.03 -8.00
CA SER A 70 -8.09 5.89 -8.81
C SER A 70 -6.92 5.40 -7.97
N ILE A 71 -6.64 6.02 -6.83
CA ILE A 71 -5.51 5.61 -5.99
C ILE A 71 -5.73 4.25 -5.35
N SER A 72 -6.99 3.93 -4.99
CA SER A 72 -7.33 2.65 -4.39
C SER A 72 -7.20 1.48 -5.37
N SER A 73 -7.16 1.72 -6.67
CA SER A 73 -6.95 0.68 -7.69
C SER A 73 -5.52 0.63 -8.22
N SER A 74 -4.84 1.78 -8.30
CA SER A 74 -3.52 1.91 -8.93
C SER A 74 -2.33 1.83 -7.97
N PHE A 75 -2.51 2.22 -6.70
CA PHE A 75 -1.40 2.28 -5.74
C PHE A 75 -1.69 1.43 -4.51
N ARG A 76 -0.80 0.47 -4.23
CA ARG A 76 -0.90 -0.41 -3.07
C ARG A 76 -0.27 0.25 -1.85
N CYS A 77 -1.08 0.49 -0.82
CA CYS A 77 -0.65 1.00 0.47
C CYS A 77 0.28 0.04 1.24
N LYS A 78 -0.06 -1.25 1.17
CA LYS A 78 0.62 -2.30 1.92
C LYS A 78 1.41 -3.18 0.95
N ILE A 79 2.72 -2.96 0.90
CA ILE A 79 3.66 -3.81 0.19
C ILE A 79 4.07 -4.94 1.14
N THR A 80 3.96 -6.19 0.71
CA THR A 80 4.36 -7.35 1.51
C THR A 80 5.81 -7.72 1.20
N ILE A 81 6.58 -8.08 2.23
CA ILE A 81 7.99 -8.48 2.11
C ILE A 81 8.16 -9.72 1.19
N THR A 82 7.13 -10.55 1.08
CA THR A 82 7.08 -11.68 0.14
C THR A 82 7.12 -11.24 -1.33
N SER A 83 6.64 -10.04 -1.65
CA SER A 83 6.71 -9.48 -3.01
C SER A 83 8.09 -8.94 -3.39
N THR A 84 9.03 -8.91 -2.44
CA THR A 84 10.37 -8.31 -2.57
C THR A 84 11.48 -9.29 -2.16
N ASN A 85 11.25 -10.60 -2.33
CA ASN A 85 12.22 -11.67 -2.02
C ASN A 85 12.79 -11.65 -0.58
N GLY A 86 12.04 -11.15 0.40
CA GLY A 86 12.51 -11.08 1.79
C GLY A 86 13.15 -9.75 2.18
N GLU A 87 13.36 -8.82 1.24
CA GLU A 87 13.97 -7.51 1.53
C GLU A 87 12.93 -6.43 1.73
N ILE A 88 13.18 -5.54 2.70
CA ILE A 88 12.34 -4.35 2.89
C ILE A 88 12.86 -3.25 1.95
N VAL A 89 12.05 -2.87 0.97
CA VAL A 89 12.38 -1.81 -0.01
C VAL A 89 11.66 -0.51 0.32
N HIS A 90 12.21 0.61 -0.12
CA HIS A 90 11.58 1.92 0.09
C HIS A 90 10.21 2.00 -0.59
N HIS A 91 9.18 2.33 0.20
CA HIS A 91 7.83 2.59 -0.30
C HIS A 91 7.65 4.09 -0.58
N TRP A 92 8.05 4.49 -1.78
CA TRP A 92 8.03 5.89 -2.20
C TRP A 92 6.62 6.39 -2.51
N VAL A 93 6.28 7.52 -1.90
CA VAL A 93 5.07 8.29 -2.14
C VAL A 93 5.51 9.64 -2.71
N LYS A 94 4.92 10.05 -3.84
CA LYS A 94 5.09 11.41 -4.36
C LYS A 94 4.42 12.39 -3.40
N VAL A 95 5.00 13.54 -3.18
CA VAL A 95 4.53 14.50 -2.20
C VAL A 95 4.47 15.87 -2.85
N HIS A 96 3.38 16.15 -3.57
CA HIS A 96 3.15 17.43 -4.25
C HIS A 96 2.98 18.55 -3.21
N GLY A 97 4.07 19.21 -2.80
CA GLY A 97 4.03 20.31 -1.81
C GLY A 97 3.56 19.93 -0.40
N ASN A 98 3.26 18.65 -0.18
CA ASN A 98 2.72 18.09 1.05
C ASN A 98 3.82 17.63 2.02
N LEU A 99 5.07 18.03 1.78
CA LEU A 99 6.19 17.67 2.64
C LEU A 99 6.14 18.48 3.93
N PRO A 100 6.60 17.90 5.06
CA PRO A 100 6.84 18.70 6.26
C PRO A 100 7.72 19.91 5.94
N PRO A 101 7.46 21.08 6.55
CA PRO A 101 8.33 22.24 6.41
C PRO A 101 9.79 21.89 6.71
N PHE A 102 10.72 22.47 5.96
CA PHE A 102 12.16 22.21 6.10
C PHE A 102 12.56 20.75 5.88
N SER A 103 11.80 20.00 5.08
CA SER A 103 12.25 18.68 4.61
C SER A 103 13.51 18.87 3.77
N VAL A 104 14.53 18.03 4.01
CA VAL A 104 15.82 18.07 3.30
C VAL A 104 16.01 16.79 2.50
N CYS A 105 16.56 16.90 1.30
CA CYS A 105 16.90 15.73 0.50
C CYS A 105 18.08 15.00 1.14
N GLY A 106 17.89 13.73 1.49
CA GLY A 106 18.97 12.93 2.08
C GLY A 106 20.11 12.52 1.12
N VAL A 107 20.13 13.04 -0.11
CA VAL A 107 21.19 12.79 -1.10
C VAL A 107 22.03 14.05 -1.33
N CYS A 108 21.43 15.18 -1.72
CA CYS A 108 22.15 16.43 -1.96
C CYS A 108 22.19 17.37 -0.74
N ASN A 109 21.39 17.08 0.30
CA ASN A 109 21.28 17.89 1.51
C ASN A 109 20.74 19.32 1.29
N GLU A 110 20.00 19.53 0.20
CA GLU A 110 19.26 20.76 -0.09
C GLU A 110 17.79 20.61 0.31
N GLU A 111 17.08 21.74 0.47
CA GLU A 111 15.66 21.74 0.83
C GLU A 111 14.82 21.01 -0.24
N CYS A 112 13.81 20.28 0.20
CA CYS A 112 12.77 19.70 -0.65
C CYS A 112 11.52 20.60 -0.60
N GLY A 113 10.72 20.57 -1.66
CA GLY A 113 9.48 21.33 -1.73
C GLY A 113 9.65 22.80 -2.10
N ASP A 114 10.76 23.16 -2.75
CA ASP A 114 11.07 24.50 -3.27
C ASP A 114 11.10 24.56 -4.82
N GLY A 115 11.19 23.41 -5.50
CA GLY A 115 11.26 23.30 -6.96
C GLY A 115 9.92 23.36 -7.72
N VAL A 116 10.00 23.67 -9.03
CA VAL A 116 8.82 23.69 -9.93
C VAL A 116 8.15 22.31 -9.98
N GLY A 117 6.86 22.28 -9.67
CA GLY A 117 6.06 21.05 -9.64
C GLY A 117 6.06 20.30 -8.30
N LEU A 118 6.99 20.62 -7.39
CA LEU A 118 7.03 20.10 -6.01
C LEU A 118 6.89 18.57 -5.92
N ILE A 119 7.47 17.83 -6.86
CA ILE A 119 7.27 16.39 -7.05
C ILE A 119 8.24 15.53 -6.23
N ASP A 120 8.56 15.95 -5.02
CA ASP A 120 9.53 15.24 -4.19
C ASP A 120 8.92 13.96 -3.62
N LEU A 121 9.79 13.07 -3.16
CA LEU A 121 9.42 11.72 -2.75
C LEU A 121 9.70 11.54 -1.27
N ARG A 122 8.75 10.93 -0.57
CA ARG A 122 8.90 10.49 0.82
C ARG A 122 8.68 8.99 0.89
N CYS A 123 9.55 8.29 1.60
CA CYS A 123 9.33 6.88 1.90
C CYS A 123 8.32 6.76 3.04
N SER A 124 7.19 6.09 2.82
CA SER A 124 6.16 5.87 3.85
C SER A 124 6.66 5.06 5.05
N PHE A 125 7.73 4.29 4.90
CA PHE A 125 8.29 3.46 5.96
C PHE A 125 9.31 4.20 6.83
N CYS A 126 10.40 4.68 6.22
CA CYS A 126 11.51 5.31 6.94
C CYS A 126 11.43 6.85 7.00
N GLN A 127 10.43 7.46 6.35
CA GLN A 127 10.25 8.91 6.25
C GLN A 127 11.38 9.65 5.53
N PHE A 128 12.31 8.94 4.91
CA PHE A 128 13.38 9.53 4.12
C PHE A 128 12.81 10.31 2.93
N THR A 129 13.28 11.55 2.77
CA THR A 129 12.84 12.51 1.73
C THR A 129 13.93 12.71 0.70
N VAL A 130 13.55 12.70 -0.58
CA VAL A 130 14.47 12.93 -1.70
C VAL A 130 13.79 13.64 -2.85
N HIS A 131 14.56 14.45 -3.59
CA HIS A 131 14.09 14.97 -4.86
C HIS A 131 13.83 13.83 -5.86
N SER A 132 12.92 14.09 -6.79
CA SER A 132 12.62 13.12 -7.87
C SER A 132 13.85 12.67 -8.65
N HIS A 133 14.80 13.58 -8.94
CA HIS A 133 16.05 13.23 -9.64
C HIS A 133 17.11 12.58 -8.74
N CYS A 134 17.08 12.84 -7.43
CA CYS A 134 18.00 12.23 -6.47
C CYS A 134 17.61 10.79 -6.13
N ARG A 135 16.35 10.40 -6.33
CA ARG A 135 15.83 9.06 -6.03
C ARG A 135 16.69 7.92 -6.59
N GLN A 136 17.22 8.08 -7.81
CA GLN A 136 18.01 7.05 -8.47
C GLN A 136 19.37 6.77 -7.79
N LEU A 137 19.83 7.69 -6.93
CA LEU A 137 21.07 7.57 -6.16
C LEU A 137 20.85 6.90 -4.78
N VAL A 138 19.60 6.64 -4.40
CA VAL A 138 19.25 6.01 -3.12
C VAL A 138 19.30 4.49 -3.26
N ASP A 139 19.84 3.81 -2.25
CA ASP A 139 19.74 2.35 -2.16
C ASP A 139 18.27 1.90 -2.17
N LYS A 140 17.99 0.75 -2.80
CA LYS A 140 16.61 0.23 -2.87
C LYS A 140 16.13 -0.27 -1.51
N ARG A 141 17.04 -0.76 -0.67
CA ARG A 141 16.76 -1.33 0.63
C ARG A 141 16.47 -0.24 1.65
N CYS A 142 15.28 -0.32 2.23
CA CYS A 142 14.83 0.58 3.28
C CYS A 142 15.24 0.05 4.64
N THR A 143 15.94 0.88 5.40
CA THR A 143 16.36 0.60 6.78
C THR A 143 15.28 0.92 7.80
N MET A 144 14.04 1.21 7.38
CA MET A 144 12.89 1.69 8.20
C MET A 144 13.16 2.94 9.06
N GLY A 145 14.36 3.53 8.97
CA GLY A 145 14.74 4.73 9.69
C GLY A 145 14.57 4.58 11.20
N ALA A 146 14.15 5.66 11.85
CA ALA A 146 13.94 5.70 13.31
C ALA A 146 12.89 4.69 13.81
N ASN A 147 12.04 4.16 12.92
CA ASN A 147 11.00 3.21 13.30
C ASN A 147 11.49 1.77 13.34
N TRP A 148 12.73 1.48 12.91
CA TRP A 148 13.25 0.10 12.81
C TRP A 148 13.08 -0.70 14.10
N ASP A 149 13.48 -0.13 15.23
CA ASP A 149 13.44 -0.81 16.54
C ASP A 149 12.01 -0.99 17.09
N PHE A 150 11.03 -0.28 16.53
CA PHE A 150 9.64 -0.31 16.98
C PHE A 150 8.73 -1.17 16.09
N ILE A 151 9.26 -1.72 15.01
CA ILE A 151 8.48 -2.51 14.06
C ILE A 151 8.73 -3.99 14.31
N VAL A 152 7.67 -4.69 14.73
CA VAL A 152 7.70 -6.14 14.88
C VAL A 152 7.62 -6.78 13.48
N PRO A 153 8.65 -7.53 13.05
CA PRO A 153 8.62 -8.20 11.76
C PRO A 153 7.45 -9.19 11.65
N PRO A 154 6.85 -9.39 10.46
CA PRO A 154 5.72 -10.31 10.30
C PRO A 154 6.01 -11.76 10.74
N ASN A 155 7.26 -12.22 10.64
CA ASN A 155 7.71 -13.53 11.09
C ASN A 155 7.80 -13.66 12.62
N CYS A 156 7.71 -12.56 13.37
CA CYS A 156 7.71 -12.54 14.83
C CYS A 156 6.30 -12.55 15.42
N VAL A 157 5.25 -12.57 14.59
CA VAL A 157 3.84 -12.55 15.02
C VAL A 157 3.10 -13.76 14.45
N THR A 158 2.36 -14.47 15.31
CA THR A 158 1.48 -15.56 14.88
C THR A 158 0.03 -15.19 15.16
N VAL A 159 -0.83 -15.33 14.14
CA VAL A 159 -2.27 -15.08 14.31
C VAL A 159 -2.88 -16.31 14.99
N ARG A 160 -3.36 -16.17 16.24
CA ARG A 160 -4.19 -17.20 16.85
C ARG A 160 -5.49 -17.31 16.05
N ARG A 161 -5.66 -18.42 15.32
CA ARG A 161 -6.98 -18.78 14.77
C ARG A 161 -7.89 -19.13 15.94
N ILE A 162 -8.84 -18.26 16.27
CA ILE A 162 -9.89 -18.57 17.23
C ILE A 162 -10.72 -19.70 16.59
N GLY A 163 -10.52 -20.93 17.07
CA GLY A 163 -11.35 -22.06 16.66
C GLY A 163 -12.79 -21.81 17.05
N ASN A 164 -13.73 -22.10 16.14
CA ASN A 164 -15.16 -22.11 16.43
C ASN A 164 -15.39 -22.89 17.74
N ARG A 165 -15.84 -22.20 18.79
CA ARG A 165 -16.33 -22.84 20.02
C ARG A 165 -17.50 -23.74 19.62
N ARG A 166 -17.24 -25.02 19.36
CA ARG A 166 -18.29 -26.03 19.31
C ARG A 166 -18.86 -26.10 20.71
N ASN A 167 -20.06 -25.54 20.90
CA ASN A 167 -20.87 -25.76 22.09
C ASN A 167 -21.04 -27.27 22.26
N LYS A 168 -20.25 -27.90 23.14
CA LYS A 168 -20.60 -29.21 23.68
C LYS A 168 -21.79 -28.99 24.59
N GLN A 169 -23.00 -29.24 24.07
CA GLN A 169 -24.16 -29.45 24.93
C GLN A 169 -23.81 -30.59 25.90
N VAL A 170 -23.76 -30.26 27.18
CA VAL A 170 -23.73 -31.24 28.26
C VAL A 170 -25.06 -31.98 28.19
N ARG A 171 -25.03 -33.25 27.82
CA ARG A 171 -26.18 -34.14 27.98
C ARG A 171 -26.22 -34.56 29.45
N ILE A 172 -27.27 -34.12 30.14
CA ILE A 172 -27.68 -34.59 31.47
C ILE A 172 -28.45 -35.90 31.26
#